data_AF-A0A1C1CHL0-F1
#
_entry.id   AF-A0A1C1CHL0-F1
#
_cell.length_a   1.000
_cell.length_b   1.000
_cell.length_c   1.000
_cell.angle_alpha   90.00
_cell.angle_beta   90.00
_cell.angle_gamma   90.00
#
_symmetry.space_group_name_H-M   'P 1'
#
loop_
_entity.id
_entity.type
_entity.pdbx_description
1 polymer ?
#
loop_
_entity_poly.entity_id
_entity_poly.type
_entity_poly.pdbx_seq_one_letter_code
_entity_poly.pdbx_strand_id
1 'polypeptide(L)'
;MTVVESVKEVVGLGDGAANITGFNVTAPASRQAMSEARLPLAYRDSCAHLLIPLNKCRHDTWFLPWKCENERHSYEKCQYEEFKKRVAKMDEIRATRENEKRTSEQ
;
A
#
# COMPACT_ATOMS: atom_id res chain seq x y z
N MET A 1 -24.29 -8.90 -15.97
CA MET A 1 -23.21 -9.23 -15.02
C MET A 1 -22.69 -10.60 -15.35
N THR A 2 -21.55 -10.67 -16.03
CA THR A 2 -20.81 -11.93 -16.12
C THR A 2 -20.40 -12.34 -14.71
N VAL A 3 -20.31 -13.64 -14.43
CA VAL A 3 -19.91 -14.16 -13.11
C VAL A 3 -18.59 -13.54 -12.62
N VAL A 4 -17.75 -13.10 -13.55
CA VAL A 4 -16.46 -12.44 -13.30
C VAL A 4 -16.62 -11.02 -12.74
N GLU A 5 -17.62 -10.25 -13.18
CA GLU A 5 -17.90 -8.89 -12.71
C GLU A 5 -18.40 -8.89 -11.26
N SER A 6 -19.26 -9.83 -10.90
CA SER A 6 -19.77 -10.00 -9.52
C SER A 6 -18.65 -10.31 -8.53
N VAL A 7 -17.66 -11.13 -8.92
CA VAL A 7 -16.50 -11.44 -8.05
C VAL A 7 -15.60 -10.22 -7.88
N LYS A 8 -15.52 -9.33 -8.88
CA LYS A 8 -14.69 -8.12 -8.82
C LYS A 8 -15.27 -7.05 -7.89
N GLU A 9 -16.59 -6.92 -7.87
CA GLU A 9 -17.34 -6.08 -6.93
C GLU A 9 -17.25 -6.63 -5.50
N VAL A 10 -17.43 -7.94 -5.31
CA VAL A 10 -17.39 -8.59 -3.98
C VAL A 10 -16.01 -8.53 -3.33
N VAL A 11 -14.92 -8.53 -4.10
CA VAL A 11 -13.55 -8.44 -3.56
C VAL A 11 -13.03 -7.00 -3.51
N GLY A 12 -13.91 -6.00 -3.68
CA GLY A 12 -13.57 -4.59 -3.54
C GLY A 12 -12.48 -4.10 -4.50
N LEU A 13 -12.31 -4.79 -5.64
CA LEU A 13 -11.38 -4.45 -6.72
C LEU A 13 -12.11 -3.73 -7.87
N GLY A 14 -13.37 -3.37 -7.67
CA GLY A 14 -14.19 -2.55 -8.57
C GLY A 14 -13.92 -1.06 -8.36
N ASP A 15 -13.49 -0.40 -9.43
CA ASP A 15 -13.68 1.04 -9.70
C ASP A 15 -12.94 2.07 -8.85
N GLY A 16 -11.82 1.68 -8.24
CA GLY A 16 -10.89 2.62 -7.58
C GLY A 16 -9.75 3.16 -8.47
N ALA A 17 -9.67 2.76 -9.74
CA ALA A 17 -8.70 3.34 -10.68
C ALA A 17 -9.19 4.73 -11.10
N ALA A 18 -8.88 5.74 -10.28
CA ALA A 18 -9.00 7.12 -10.73
C ALA A 18 -7.92 7.34 -11.80
N ASN A 19 -8.31 7.19 -13.08
CA ASN A 19 -7.52 7.61 -14.21
C ASN A 19 -7.40 9.13 -14.20
N ILE A 20 -6.49 9.66 -13.38
CA ILE A 20 -6.02 11.03 -13.52
C ILE A 20 -4.86 10.96 -14.50
N THR A 21 -5.09 11.42 -15.73
CA THR A 21 -4.07 11.65 -16.77
C THR A 21 -3.06 10.50 -16.94
N GLY A 22 -3.52 9.32 -17.37
CA GLY A 22 -2.62 8.23 -17.78
C GLY A 22 -1.81 7.57 -16.65
N PHE A 23 -2.07 7.90 -15.38
CA PHE A 23 -1.50 7.20 -14.23
C PHE A 23 -2.60 6.40 -13.51
N ASN A 24 -2.40 5.09 -13.40
CA ASN A 24 -3.30 4.21 -12.67
C ASN A 24 -3.06 4.40 -11.16
N VAL A 25 -3.71 5.40 -10.57
CA VAL A 25 -3.76 5.52 -9.10
C VAL A 25 -4.70 4.43 -8.61
N THR A 26 -4.12 3.34 -8.11
CA THR A 26 -4.89 2.33 -7.41
C THR A 26 -5.33 2.93 -6.08
N ALA A 27 -6.64 3.04 -5.86
CA ALA A 27 -7.16 3.51 -4.58
C ALA A 27 -6.61 2.66 -3.41
N PRO A 28 -6.38 3.27 -2.23
CA PRO A 28 -6.03 2.49 -1.04
C PRO A 28 -7.14 1.47 -0.73
N ALA A 29 -6.73 0.29 -0.26
CA ALA A 29 -7.66 -0.79 0.02
C ALA A 29 -8.64 -0.40 1.14
N SER A 30 -9.92 -0.76 0.99
CA SER A 30 -10.90 -0.58 2.05
C SER A 30 -10.55 -1.44 3.27
N ARG A 31 -10.99 -1.02 4.46
CA ARG A 31 -10.78 -1.80 5.69
C ARG A 31 -11.39 -3.21 5.62
N GLN A 32 -12.55 -3.33 4.96
CA GLN A 32 -13.23 -4.60 4.73
C GLN A 32 -12.37 -5.51 3.83
N ALA A 33 -11.89 -4.98 2.69
CA ALA A 33 -11.02 -5.75 1.78
C ALA A 33 -9.73 -6.23 2.47
N MET A 34 -9.10 -5.40 3.31
CA MET A 34 -7.91 -5.82 4.09
C MET A 34 -8.23 -6.92 5.12
N SER A 35 -9.44 -6.91 5.69
CA SER A 35 -9.89 -7.93 6.64
C SER A 35 -10.22 -9.24 5.94
N GLU A 36 -10.93 -9.18 4.82
CA GLU A 36 -11.28 -10.34 3.98
C GLU A 36 -10.04 -11.03 3.42
N ALA A 37 -9.04 -10.25 2.99
CA ALA A 37 -7.74 -10.75 2.56
C ALA A 37 -6.86 -11.28 3.71
N ARG A 38 -7.35 -11.23 4.97
CA ARG A 38 -6.66 -11.71 6.17
C ARG A 38 -5.24 -11.17 6.33
N LEU A 39 -5.04 -9.89 6.00
CA LEU A 39 -3.74 -9.26 6.16
C LEU A 39 -3.39 -9.12 7.66
N PRO A 40 -2.17 -9.49 8.10
CA PRO A 40 -1.69 -9.21 9.45
C PRO A 40 -1.68 -7.71 9.74
N LEU A 41 -1.85 -7.33 11.00
CA LEU A 41 -1.95 -5.92 11.41
C LEU A 41 -0.76 -5.08 10.96
N ALA A 42 0.45 -5.65 10.95
CA ALA A 42 1.66 -4.97 10.52
C ALA A 42 1.66 -4.55 9.03
N TYR A 43 0.85 -5.19 8.19
CA TYR A 43 0.80 -4.96 6.73
C TYR A 43 -0.48 -4.25 6.27
N ARG A 44 -1.26 -3.70 7.20
CA ARG A 44 -2.44 -2.88 6.89
C ARG A 44 -2.06 -1.41 6.76
N ASP A 45 -1.06 -1.16 5.93
CA ASP A 45 -0.49 0.16 5.64
C ASP A 45 -1.11 0.79 4.39
N SER A 46 -0.57 1.94 3.98
CA SER A 46 -1.04 2.65 2.78
C SER A 46 -0.84 1.82 1.49
N CYS A 47 0.10 0.88 1.51
CA CYS A 47 0.47 0.01 0.40
C CYS A 47 -0.31 -1.31 0.34
N ALA A 48 -1.27 -1.55 1.26
CA ALA A 48 -2.03 -2.79 1.34
C ALA A 48 -2.80 -3.14 0.04
N HIS A 49 -3.15 -2.15 -0.76
CA HIS A 49 -3.82 -2.35 -2.06
C HIS A 49 -2.97 -3.11 -3.08
N LEU A 50 -1.64 -3.04 -2.99
CA LEU A 50 -0.71 -3.81 -3.82
C LEU A 50 -0.43 -5.20 -3.23
N LEU A 51 -0.51 -5.32 -1.91
CA LEU A 51 -0.25 -6.58 -1.22
C LEU A 51 -1.35 -7.63 -1.47
N ILE A 52 -2.61 -7.20 -1.60
CA ILE A 52 -3.73 -8.12 -1.86
C ILE A 52 -3.55 -8.86 -3.20
N PRO A 53 -3.31 -8.19 -4.35
CA PRO A 53 -2.97 -8.86 -5.62
C PRO A 53 -1.71 -9.73 -5.52
N LEU A 54 -0.67 -9.27 -4.83
CA LEU A 54 0.58 -10.03 -4.67
C LEU A 54 0.34 -11.35 -3.93
N ASN A 55 -0.44 -11.34 -2.85
CA ASN A 55 -0.76 -12.56 -2.11
C ASN A 55 -1.60 -13.52 -2.95
N LYS A 56 -2.56 -13.02 -3.74
CA LYS A 56 -3.32 -13.85 -4.69
C LYS A 56 -2.39 -14.54 -5.69
N CYS A 57 -1.51 -13.78 -6.34
CA CYS A 57 -0.55 -14.33 -7.30
C CYS A 57 0.37 -15.39 -6.67
N ARG A 58 0.84 -15.16 -5.44
CA ARG A 58 1.69 -16.13 -4.70
C ARG A 58 0.96 -17.43 -4.40
N HIS A 59 -0.31 -17.35 -3.99
CA HIS A 59 -1.13 -18.54 -3.74
C HIS A 59 -1.41 -19.31 -5.05
N ASP A 60 -1.78 -18.61 -6.12
CA ASP A 60 -2.10 -19.23 -7.42
C ASP A 60 -0.88 -19.90 -8.07
N THR A 61 0.30 -19.31 -7.86
CA THR A 61 1.56 -19.80 -8.43
C THR A 61 2.39 -20.66 -7.48
N TRP A 62 1.86 -21.04 -6.31
CA TRP A 62 2.57 -21.85 -5.32
C TRP A 62 3.93 -21.27 -4.89
N PHE A 63 4.04 -19.94 -4.82
CA PHE A 63 5.24 -19.22 -4.38
C PHE A 63 6.51 -19.50 -5.22
N LEU A 64 6.34 -19.74 -6.53
CA LEU A 64 7.48 -19.88 -7.44
C LEU A 64 8.32 -18.58 -7.51
N PRO A 65 9.66 -18.64 -7.36
CA PRO A 65 10.52 -17.44 -7.24
C PRO A 65 10.49 -16.47 -8.44
N TRP A 66 10.25 -16.99 -9.65
CA TRP A 66 10.25 -16.21 -10.91
C TRP A 66 8.85 -15.74 -11.33
N LYS A 67 7.83 -15.94 -10.48
CA LYS A 67 6.47 -15.48 -10.72
C LYS A 67 6.15 -14.29 -9.81
N CYS A 68 5.21 -13.47 -10.23
CA CYS A 68 4.74 -12.29 -9.48
C CYS A 68 5.80 -11.20 -9.22
N GLU A 69 6.83 -11.10 -10.08
CA GLU A 69 7.93 -10.15 -9.89
C GLU A 69 7.45 -8.69 -9.98
N ASN A 70 6.55 -8.38 -10.90
CA ASN A 70 6.04 -7.03 -11.10
C ASN A 70 5.21 -6.55 -9.90
N GLU A 71 4.34 -7.41 -9.38
CA GLU A 71 3.53 -7.19 -8.19
C GLU A 71 4.40 -7.06 -6.94
N ARG A 72 5.47 -7.86 -6.85
CA ARG A 72 6.44 -7.76 -5.76
C ARG A 72 7.18 -6.42 -5.80
N HIS A 73 7.75 -6.06 -6.95
CA HIS A 73 8.50 -4.81 -7.09
C HIS A 73 7.63 -3.57 -6.92
N SER A 74 6.37 -3.59 -7.37
CA SER A 74 5.46 -2.47 -7.15
C SER A 74 5.14 -2.28 -5.66
N TYR A 75 4.89 -3.36 -4.93
CA TYR A 75 4.71 -3.31 -3.47
C TYR A 75 5.96 -2.80 -2.73
N GLU A 76 7.14 -3.31 -3.09
CA GLU A 76 8.42 -2.88 -2.51
C GLU A 76 8.73 -1.41 -2.79
N LYS A 77 8.44 -0.94 -4.01
CA LYS A 77 8.57 0.47 -4.36
C LYS A 77 7.66 1.34 -3.50
N CYS A 78 6.40 0.95 -3.32
CA CYS A 78 5.46 1.68 -2.45
C CYS A 78 5.99 1.76 -1.00
N GLN A 79 6.47 0.64 -0.46
CA GLN A 79 7.05 0.60 0.88
C GLN A 79 8.28 1.49 1.04
N TYR A 80 9.13 1.52 0.01
CA TYR A 80 10.31 2.39 -0.01
C TYR A 80 9.94 3.88 -0.04
N GLU A 81 8.93 4.25 -0.82
CA GLU A 81 8.40 5.62 -0.84
C GLU A 81 7.76 6.00 0.50
N GLU A 82 7.02 5.09 1.14
CA GLU A 82 6.47 5.30 2.48
C GLU A 82 7.58 5.48 3.53
N PHE A 83 8.64 4.66 3.45
CA PHE A 83 9.81 4.78 4.31
C PHE A 83 10.47 6.16 4.16
N LYS A 84 10.66 6.67 2.94
CA LYS A 84 11.19 8.03 2.71
C LYS A 84 10.33 9.11 3.36
N LYS A 85 9.00 9.00 3.27
CA LYS A 85 8.07 9.93 3.94
C LYS A 85 8.25 9.89 5.45
N ARG A 86 8.42 8.70 6.04
CA ARG A 86 8.67 8.54 7.49
C ARG A 86 10.01 9.14 7.91
N VAL A 87 11.07 8.96 7.12
CA VAL A 87 12.38 9.60 7.39
C VAL A 87 12.26 11.12 7.36
N ALA A 88 11.63 11.68 6.32
CA ALA A 88 11.42 13.12 6.22
C ALA A 88 10.62 13.68 7.41
N LYS A 89 9.61 12.94 7.90
CA LYS A 89 8.85 13.34 9.09
C LYS A 89 9.71 13.31 10.36
N MET A 90 10.61 12.34 10.48
CA MET A 90 11.54 12.28 11.60
C MET A 90 12.52 13.44 11.62
N ASP A 91 13.01 13.87 10.45
CA ASP A 91 13.90 15.04 10.32
C ASP A 91 13.18 16.34 10.70
N GLU A 92 11.92 16.51 10.27
CA GLU A 92 11.06 17.64 10.69
C GLU A 92 10.88 17.68 12.21
N ILE A 93 10.58 16.53 12.84
CA ILE A 93 10.42 16.43 14.30
C ILE A 93 11.72 16.77 15.03
N ARG A 94 12.89 16.35 14.50
CA ARG A 94 14.18 16.68 15.09
C ARG A 94 14.46 18.19 15.03
N ALA A 95 14.25 18.81 13.87
CA ALA A 95 14.44 20.25 13.70
C ALA A 95 13.51 21.07 14.61
N THR A 96 12.23 20.69 14.73
CA THR A 96 11.29 21.36 15.64
C THR A 96 11.73 21.22 17.11
N ARG A 97 12.19 20.05 17.53
CA ARG A 97 12.73 19.84 18.90
C ARG A 97 13.98 20.67 19.18
N GLU A 98 14.84 20.86 18.19
CA GLU A 98 16.02 21.74 18.30
C GLU A 98 15.62 23.21 18.39
N ASN A 99 14.59 23.64 17.63
CA ASN A 99 14.02 24.98 17.74
C ASN A 99 13.41 25.21 19.14
N GLU A 100 12.61 24.27 19.63
CA GLU A 100 11.97 24.32 20.95
C GLU A 100 13.00 24.45 22.08
N LYS A 101 14.11 23.70 21.99
CA LYS A 101 15.23 23.82 22.94
C LYS A 101 15.86 25.21 22.90
N ARG A 102 16.15 25.72 21.70
CA ARG A 102 16.70 27.07 21.52
C ARG A 102 15.78 28.17 22.04
N THR A 103 14.46 28.01 21.90
CA THR A 103 13.48 28.95 22.46
C THR A 103 13.31 28.85 23.97
N SER A 104 13.62 27.69 24.58
CA SER A 104 13.58 27.52 26.04
C SER A 104 14.83 28.01 26.76
N GLU A 105 15.94 28.20 26.03
CA GLU A 105 17.20 28.72 26.54
C GLU A 105 17.30 30.27 26.43
N GLN A 106 16.36 30.91 25.71
CA GLN A 106 16.22 32.36 25.61
C GLN A 106 15.22 32.89 26.64
#